data_AF-A0A142XDV8-F1
#
_entry.id   AF-A0A142XDV8-F1
#
_cell.length_a   1.000
_cell.length_b   1.000
_cell.length_c   1.000
_cell.angle_alpha   90.00
_cell.angle_beta   90.00
_cell.angle_gamma   90.00
#
_symmetry.space_group_name_H-M   'P 1'
#
loop_
_entity.id
_entity.type
_entity.pdbx_description
1 polymer ?
#
loop_
_entity_poly.entity_id
_entity_poly.type
_entity_poly.pdbx_seq_one_letter_code
_entity_poly.pdbx_strand_id
1 'polypeptide(L)'
;MAQLVGRMCVICRERIGNEIDSRFCPACGSPVHTACTSVAALQKTEGACPVCGAPATEVAPRRELAEQEAEWQAGGKQRRRGGWIMAASVVFGLLGLMQFAFVNMRTLPATDRHEARGNVFNGLVPVALGCAGFLLGLRQMSKKS
;
A
#
# COMPACT_ATOMS: atom_id res chain seq x y z
N MET A 1 -13.74 -8.13 -8.25
CA MET A 1 -14.65 -9.28 -8.11
C MET A 1 -13.95 -10.30 -7.23
N ALA A 2 -14.57 -10.76 -6.14
CA ALA A 2 -13.92 -11.71 -5.23
C ALA A 2 -13.86 -13.09 -5.89
N GLN A 3 -12.66 -13.69 -5.94
CA GLN A 3 -12.45 -15.01 -6.57
C GLN A 3 -12.87 -16.13 -5.61
N LEU A 4 -13.66 -17.10 -6.10
CA LEU A 4 -14.13 -18.27 -5.35
C LEU A 4 -13.12 -19.41 -5.35
N VAL A 5 -12.39 -19.56 -6.46
CA VAL A 5 -11.39 -20.63 -6.62
C VAL A 5 -10.35 -20.57 -5.50
N GLY A 6 -10.13 -21.71 -4.86
CA GLY A 6 -9.18 -21.85 -3.77
C GLY A 6 -9.72 -21.50 -2.38
N ARG A 7 -10.96 -21.01 -2.26
CA ARG A 7 -11.65 -20.88 -0.97
C ARG A 7 -12.21 -22.24 -0.52
N MET A 8 -12.49 -22.39 0.77
CA MET A 8 -13.06 -23.61 1.34
C MET A 8 -14.58 -23.50 1.41
N CYS A 9 -15.30 -24.52 0.95
CA CYS A 9 -16.75 -24.58 1.15
C CYS A 9 -17.06 -24.76 2.64
N VAL A 10 -17.88 -23.89 3.22
CA VAL A 10 -18.24 -23.94 4.66
C VAL A 10 -19.12 -25.13 5.07
N ILE A 11 -19.61 -25.92 4.10
CA ILE A 11 -20.46 -27.09 4.35
C ILE A 11 -19.62 -28.37 4.31
N CYS A 12 -18.96 -28.65 3.18
CA CYS A 12 -18.16 -29.87 3.04
C CYS A 12 -16.70 -29.73 3.48
N ARG A 13 -16.23 -28.50 3.75
CA ARG A 13 -14.82 -28.20 4.06
C ARG A 13 -13.83 -28.68 3.00
N GLU A 14 -14.26 -28.78 1.76
CA GLU A 14 -13.38 -29.01 0.62
C GLU A 14 -13.07 -27.70 -0.11
N ARG A 15 -11.91 -27.66 -0.78
CA ARG A 15 -11.49 -26.50 -1.56
C ARG A 15 -12.28 -26.43 -2.86
N ILE A 16 -12.79 -25.24 -3.16
CA ILE A 16 -13.52 -24.94 -4.39
C ILE A 16 -12.54 -24.92 -5.57
N GLY A 17 -12.74 -25.85 -6.50
CA GLY A 17 -11.90 -26.01 -7.70
C GLY A 17 -12.36 -25.20 -8.91
N ASN A 18 -13.64 -24.83 -9.00
CA ASN A 18 -14.18 -24.03 -10.10
C ASN A 18 -15.17 -22.97 -9.61
N GLU A 19 -15.44 -21.96 -10.45
CA GLU A 19 -16.45 -20.92 -10.16
C GLU A 19 -17.87 -21.28 -10.65
N ILE A 20 -18.01 -22.31 -11.48
CA ILE A 20 -19.30 -22.69 -12.10
C ILE A 20 -20.20 -23.41 -11.08
N ASP A 21 -19.61 -24.31 -10.29
CA ASP A 21 -20.31 -25.15 -9.31
C ASP A 21 -20.24 -24.56 -7.89
N SER A 22 -19.78 -23.32 -7.77
CA SER A 22 -19.66 -22.62 -6.50
C SER A 22 -20.23 -21.21 -6.56
N ARG A 23 -20.69 -20.71 -5.42
CA ARG A 23 -21.20 -19.35 -5.29
C ARG A 23 -20.99 -18.84 -3.87
N PHE A 24 -20.99 -17.52 -3.72
CA PHE A 24 -21.16 -16.92 -2.40
C PHE A 24 -22.66 -16.92 -2.05
N CYS A 25 -22.99 -17.36 -0.84
CA CYS A 25 -24.35 -17.25 -0.34
C CYS A 25 -24.78 -15.77 -0.29
N PRO A 26 -25.93 -15.37 -0.86
CA PRO A 26 -26.34 -13.97 -0.87
C PRO A 26 -26.72 -13.45 0.52
N ALA A 27 -27.07 -14.34 1.46
CA ALA A 27 -27.46 -13.96 2.82
C ALA A 27 -26.24 -13.76 3.75
N CYS A 28 -25.34 -14.74 3.82
CA CYS A 28 -24.19 -14.68 4.74
C CYS A 28 -22.87 -14.32 4.05
N GLY A 29 -22.78 -14.40 2.72
CA GLY A 29 -21.55 -14.17 1.97
C GLY A 29 -20.55 -15.32 2.02
N SER A 30 -20.87 -16.46 2.64
CA SER A 30 -19.96 -17.61 2.74
C SER A 30 -19.84 -18.35 1.40
N PRO A 31 -18.63 -18.81 1.02
CA PRO A 31 -18.41 -19.62 -0.19
C PRO A 31 -18.99 -21.03 0.00
N VAL A 32 -19.81 -21.48 -0.96
CA VAL A 32 -20.49 -22.78 -0.92
C VAL A 32 -20.53 -23.42 -2.31
N HIS A 33 -20.43 -24.74 -2.38
CA HIS A 33 -20.79 -25.46 -3.60
C HIS A 33 -22.30 -25.45 -3.81
N THR A 34 -22.74 -25.34 -5.06
CA THR A 34 -24.16 -25.40 -5.42
C THR A 34 -24.79 -26.72 -4.98
N ALA A 35 -24.07 -27.83 -5.13
CA ALA A 35 -24.50 -29.15 -4.66
C ALA A 35 -24.57 -29.26 -3.13
N CYS A 36 -23.67 -28.60 -2.39
CA CYS A 36 -23.73 -28.63 -0.93
C CYS A 36 -24.94 -27.86 -0.38
N THR A 37 -25.40 -26.81 -1.07
CA THR A 37 -26.57 -26.05 -0.61
C THR A 37 -27.87 -26.85 -0.64
N SER A 38 -28.05 -27.78 -1.59
CA SER A 38 -29.25 -28.64 -1.61
C SER A 38 -29.24 -29.68 -0.48
N VAL A 39 -28.08 -30.24 -0.16
CA VAL A 39 -27.92 -31.19 0.96
C VAL A 39 -28.16 -30.49 2.29
N ALA A 40 -27.55 -29.31 2.50
CA ALA A 40 -27.69 -28.57 3.74
C ALA A 40 -29.14 -28.09 3.98
N ALA A 41 -29.92 -27.84 2.91
CA ALA A 41 -31.34 -27.50 3.02
C ALA A 41 -32.19 -28.63 3.64
N LEU A 42 -31.77 -29.89 3.52
CA LEU A 42 -32.42 -31.04 4.15
C LEU A 42 -32.08 -31.15 5.64
N GLN A 43 -30.90 -30.69 6.04
CA GLN A 43 -30.38 -30.78 7.40
C GLN A 43 -30.53 -29.44 8.12
N LYS A 44 -31.76 -28.93 8.23
CA LYS A 44 -32.03 -27.69 8.98
C LYS A 44 -31.59 -27.84 10.44
N THR A 45 -30.42 -27.32 10.74
CA THR A 45 -29.91 -27.18 12.10
C THR A 45 -30.30 -25.82 12.66
N GLU A 46 -30.63 -25.78 13.95
CA GLU A 46 -30.94 -24.53 14.64
C GLU A 46 -29.71 -23.60 14.61
N GLY A 47 -29.91 -22.34 14.21
CA GLY A 47 -28.83 -21.36 14.06
C GLY A 47 -28.04 -21.43 12.75
N ALA A 48 -28.39 -22.31 11.80
CA ALA A 48 -27.79 -22.26 10.47
C ALA A 48 -28.35 -21.12 9.60
N CYS A 49 -27.56 -20.69 8.61
CA CYS A 49 -28.01 -19.73 7.60
C CYS A 49 -29.22 -20.30 6.84
N PRO A 50 -30.35 -19.60 6.75
CA PRO A 50 -31.58 -20.14 6.15
C PRO A 50 -31.47 -20.36 4.64
N VAL A 51 -30.46 -19.78 3.97
CA VAL A 51 -30.28 -19.86 2.51
C VAL A 51 -29.29 -20.94 2.10
N CYS A 52 -28.19 -21.10 2.83
CA CYS A 52 -27.13 -22.05 2.45
C CYS A 52 -26.91 -23.18 3.46
N GLY A 53 -27.51 -23.09 4.65
CA GLY A 53 -27.35 -24.08 5.73
C GLY A 53 -25.99 -24.02 6.44
N ALA A 54 -25.15 -23.01 6.18
CA ALA A 54 -23.89 -22.83 6.90
C ALA A 54 -24.14 -22.61 8.40
N PRO A 55 -23.39 -23.27 9.31
CA PRO A 55 -23.57 -23.12 10.76
C PRO A 55 -23.20 -21.70 11.21
N ALA A 56 -23.93 -21.14 12.19
CA ALA A 56 -23.66 -19.80 12.73
C ALA A 56 -22.22 -19.58 13.20
N THR A 57 -21.54 -20.64 13.65
CA THR A 57 -20.14 -20.58 14.11
C THR A 57 -19.15 -20.30 12.98
N GLU A 58 -19.46 -20.71 11.75
CA GLU A 58 -18.60 -20.47 10.57
C GLU A 58 -19.05 -19.24 9.75
N VAL A 59 -20.25 -18.74 10.01
CA VAL A 59 -20.67 -17.42 9.55
C VAL A 59 -20.06 -16.37 10.48
N ALA A 60 -18.74 -16.19 10.39
CA ALA A 60 -18.11 -15.01 10.95
C ALA A 60 -18.87 -13.78 10.40
N PRO A 61 -19.25 -12.80 11.23
CA PRO A 61 -20.00 -11.66 10.76
C PRO A 61 -19.16 -10.99 9.68
N ARG A 62 -19.66 -11.05 8.43
CA ARG A 62 -19.01 -10.49 7.23
C ARG A 62 -18.53 -9.05 7.42
N ARG A 63 -19.12 -8.36 8.40
CA ARG A 63 -18.77 -7.03 8.87
C ARG A 63 -17.35 -6.94 9.42
N GLU A 64 -16.89 -7.88 10.27
CA GLU A 64 -15.54 -7.84 10.84
C GLU A 64 -14.45 -8.10 9.79
N LEU A 65 -14.66 -9.08 8.90
CA LEU A 65 -13.73 -9.36 7.80
C LEU A 65 -13.70 -8.20 6.79
N ALA A 66 -14.84 -7.59 6.49
CA ALA A 66 -14.90 -6.40 5.63
C ALA A 66 -14.21 -5.19 6.28
N GLU A 67 -14.35 -5.00 7.59
CA GLU A 67 -13.66 -3.96 8.35
C GLU A 67 -12.14 -4.20 8.35
N GLN A 68 -11.68 -5.43 8.59
CA GLN A 68 -10.25 -5.78 8.49
C GLN A 68 -9.70 -5.60 7.07
N GLU A 69 -10.43 -6.01 6.04
CA GLU A 69 -10.02 -5.79 4.64
C GLU A 69 -9.97 -4.30 4.31
N ALA A 70 -10.93 -3.52 4.79
CA ALA A 70 -10.94 -2.06 4.63
C ALA A 70 -9.75 -1.41 5.34
N GLU A 71 -9.41 -1.85 6.55
CA GLU A 71 -8.26 -1.36 7.31
C GLU A 71 -6.94 -1.72 6.62
N TRP A 72 -6.80 -2.95 6.13
CA TRP A 72 -5.64 -3.37 5.34
C TRP A 72 -5.49 -2.56 4.05
N GLN A 73 -6.60 -2.30 3.34
CA GLN A 73 -6.60 -1.48 2.14
C GLN A 73 -6.31 0.00 2.44
N ALA A 74 -6.78 0.52 3.58
CA ALA A 74 -6.48 1.86 4.05
C ALA A 74 -4.99 2.01 4.40
N GLY A 75 -4.42 1.03 5.11
CA GLY A 75 -3.00 0.99 5.46
C GLY A 75 -2.07 0.88 4.24
N GLY A 76 -2.48 0.14 3.21
CA GLY A 76 -1.70 -0.01 1.97
C GLY A 76 -1.49 1.29 1.19
N LYS A 77 -2.47 2.21 1.21
CA LYS A 77 -2.34 3.52 0.54
C LYS A 77 -1.32 4.44 1.22
N GLN A 78 -1.10 4.28 2.53
CA GLN A 78 -0.18 5.12 3.29
C GLN A 78 1.29 4.86 2.95
N ARG A 79 1.67 3.62 2.61
CA ARG A 79 3.05 3.28 2.21
C ARG A 79 3.45 3.84 0.83
N ARG A 80 2.52 3.95 -0.13
CA ARG A 80 2.85 4.43 -1.49
C ARG A 80 3.18 5.92 -1.55
N ARG A 81 2.58 6.76 -0.70
CA ARG A 81 2.83 8.21 -0.71
C ARG A 81 4.23 8.60 -0.19
N GLY A 82 4.82 7.81 0.72
CA GLY A 82 6.16 8.10 1.27
C GLY A 82 7.30 7.83 0.28
N GLY A 83 7.17 6.82 -0.57
CA GLY A 83 8.25 6.40 -1.48
C GLY A 83 8.66 7.46 -2.51
N TRP A 84 7.68 8.22 -3.03
CA TRP A 84 7.97 9.22 -4.07
C TRP A 84 8.71 10.45 -3.53
N ILE A 85 8.48 10.80 -2.25
CA ILE A 85 9.17 11.92 -1.60
C ILE A 85 10.66 11.60 -1.46
N MET A 86 11.01 10.39 -1.02
CA MET A 86 12.41 9.94 -0.90
C MET A 86 13.08 9.83 -2.27
N ALA A 87 12.37 9.33 -3.29
CA ALA A 87 12.89 9.27 -4.65
C ALA A 87 13.19 10.67 -5.21
N ALA A 88 12.26 11.62 -5.02
CA ALA A 88 12.45 13.01 -5.44
C ALA A 88 13.65 13.66 -4.73
N SER A 89 13.80 13.48 -3.41
CA SER A 89 14.92 14.10 -2.67
C SER A 89 16.28 13.59 -3.14
N VAL A 90 16.41 12.30 -3.47
CA VAL A 90 17.65 11.74 -4.02
C VAL A 90 17.97 12.35 -5.40
N VAL A 91 16.99 12.44 -6.30
CA VAL A 91 17.18 13.02 -7.64
C VAL A 91 17.60 14.49 -7.55
N PHE A 92 16.92 15.29 -6.72
CA PHE A 92 17.29 16.69 -6.52
C PHE A 92 18.69 16.85 -5.92
N GLY A 93 19.08 16.00 -4.98
CA GLY A 93 20.43 15.99 -4.40
C GLY A 93 21.51 15.72 -5.46
N LEU A 94 21.31 14.71 -6.32
CA LEU A 94 22.25 14.38 -7.40
C LEU A 94 22.35 15.49 -8.45
N LEU A 95 21.23 16.11 -8.84
CA LEU A 95 21.21 17.25 -9.76
C LEU A 95 21.97 18.46 -9.19
N GLY A 96 21.81 18.73 -7.88
CA GLY A 96 22.55 19.79 -7.18
C GLY A 96 24.07 19.54 -7.19
N LEU A 97 24.50 18.31 -6.93
CA LEU A 97 25.92 17.93 -7.00
C LEU A 97 26.48 18.08 -8.42
N MET A 98 25.72 17.70 -9.45
CA MET A 98 26.14 17.91 -10.84
C MET A 98 26.29 19.40 -11.19
N GLN A 99 25.33 20.25 -10.81
CA GLN A 99 25.45 21.69 -11.04
C GLN A 99 26.65 22.29 -10.31
N PHE A 100 26.89 21.88 -9.06
CA PHE A 100 28.05 22.32 -8.30
C PHE A 100 29.37 21.91 -8.96
N ALA A 101 29.49 20.65 -9.38
CA ALA A 101 30.66 20.16 -10.10
C ALA A 101 30.86 20.91 -11.42
N PHE A 102 29.79 21.19 -12.16
CA PHE A 102 29.83 21.92 -13.43
C PHE A 102 30.31 23.37 -13.25
N VAL A 103 29.82 24.08 -12.23
CA VAL A 103 30.29 25.44 -11.91
C VAL A 103 31.77 25.41 -11.56
N ASN A 104 32.20 24.50 -10.68
CA ASN A 104 33.61 24.37 -10.30
C ASN A 104 34.51 24.03 -11.50
N MET A 105 34.06 23.12 -12.37
CA MET A 105 34.80 22.72 -13.57
C MET A 105 34.93 23.87 -14.57
N ARG A 106 33.90 24.70 -14.73
CA ARG A 106 33.97 25.90 -15.60
C ARG A 106 34.84 27.02 -15.04
N THR A 107 34.99 27.11 -13.72
CA THR A 107 35.84 28.12 -13.07
C THR A 107 37.31 27.73 -12.97
N LEU A 108 37.70 26.56 -13.50
CA LEU A 108 39.08 26.06 -13.42
C LEU A 108 40.06 26.46 -14.57
N PRO A 109 39.80 27.40 -15.50
CA PRO A 109 40.89 27.93 -16.31
C PRO A 109 41.51 29.18 -15.67
N ALA A 110 42.80 29.05 -15.34
CA ALA A 110 43.74 30.11 -14.93
C ALA A 110 43.56 30.69 -13.51
N THR A 111 44.31 30.11 -12.58
CA THR A 111 44.67 30.73 -11.31
C THR A 111 45.44 32.03 -11.53
N ASP A 112 44.74 33.17 -11.48
CA ASP A 112 45.31 34.41 -10.95
C ASP A 112 44.71 34.66 -9.57
N ARG A 113 45.57 34.77 -8.55
CA ARG A 113 45.22 34.61 -7.11
C ARG A 113 44.28 35.68 -6.54
N HIS A 114 43.93 36.72 -7.30
CA HIS A 114 43.23 37.89 -6.75
C HIS A 114 41.70 37.91 -6.93
N GLU A 115 41.10 37.05 -7.75
CA GLU A 115 39.63 37.03 -7.97
C GLU A 115 38.86 35.90 -7.25
N ALA A 116 39.52 35.08 -6.43
CA ALA A 116 38.91 33.90 -5.81
C ALA A 116 37.82 34.20 -4.74
N ARG A 117 37.65 35.47 -4.30
CA ARG A 117 36.71 35.82 -3.22
C ARG A 117 35.25 35.95 -3.65
N GLY A 118 34.96 36.17 -4.94
CA GLY A 118 33.57 36.37 -5.43
C GLY A 118 32.77 35.07 -5.59
N ASN A 119 33.42 33.96 -5.96
CA ASN A 119 32.72 32.73 -6.35
C ASN A 119 32.27 31.84 -5.19
N VAL A 120 32.80 32.03 -3.98
CA VAL A 120 32.44 31.20 -2.80
C VAL A 120 30.99 31.46 -2.36
N PHE A 121 30.46 32.66 -2.61
CA PHE A 121 29.10 33.04 -2.20
C PHE A 121 28.00 32.37 -3.05
N ASN A 122 28.24 32.13 -4.34
CA ASN A 122 27.23 31.53 -5.23
C ASN A 122 27.03 30.02 -5.02
N GLY A 123 28.02 29.31 -4.47
CA GLY A 123 27.90 27.87 -4.19
C GLY A 123 27.19 27.53 -2.88
N LEU A 124 27.26 28.42 -1.87
CA LEU A 124 26.75 28.17 -0.52
C LEU A 124 25.22 28.30 -0.40
N VAL A 125 24.62 29.24 -1.15
CA VAL A 125 23.17 29.50 -1.12
C VAL A 125 22.32 28.28 -1.52
N PRO A 126 22.58 27.58 -2.65
CA PRO A 126 21.77 26.42 -3.04
C PRO A 126 21.91 25.23 -2.07
N VAL A 127 23.08 25.04 -1.44
CA VAL A 127 23.29 23.98 -0.43
C VAL A 127 22.48 24.26 0.83
N ALA A 128 22.48 25.52 1.30
CA ALA A 128 21.69 25.92 2.47
C ALA A 128 20.18 25.74 2.24
N LEU A 129 19.68 26.10 1.05
CA LEU A 129 18.27 25.89 0.68
C LEU A 129 17.90 24.40 0.57
N GLY A 130 18.80 23.57 0.03
CA GLY A 130 18.62 22.11 0.00
C GLY A 130 18.52 21.50 1.39
N CYS A 131 19.43 21.87 2.30
CA CYS A 131 19.41 21.41 3.69
C CYS A 131 18.16 21.86 4.45
N ALA A 132 17.72 23.11 4.26
CA ALA A 132 16.49 23.62 4.88
C ALA A 132 15.25 22.84 4.42
N GLY A 133 15.15 22.55 3.12
CA GLY A 133 14.06 21.73 2.55
C GLY A 133 14.04 20.31 3.12
N PHE A 134 15.21 19.67 3.26
CA PHE A 134 15.33 18.34 3.83
C PHE A 134 14.90 18.30 5.31
N LEU A 135 15.35 19.26 6.12
CA LEU A 135 14.98 19.35 7.54
C LEU A 135 13.47 19.61 7.73
N LEU A 136 12.85 20.42 6.88
CA LEU A 136 11.40 20.63 6.89
C LEU A 136 10.63 19.34 6.53
N GLY A 137 11.15 18.56 5.57
CA GLY A 137 10.62 17.25 5.23
C GLY A 137 10.64 16.28 6.42
N LEU A 138 11.77 16.16 7.10
CA LEU A 138 11.91 15.31 8.30
C LEU A 138 10.93 15.73 9.41
N ARG A 139 10.75 17.03 9.63
CA ARG A 139 9.85 17.55 10.66
C ARG A 139 8.37 17.25 10.38
N GLN A 140 7.96 17.20 9.11
CA GLN A 140 6.60 16.78 8.73
C GLN A 140 6.37 15.29 8.99
N MET A 141 7.39 14.44 8.88
CA MET A 141 7.25 13.02 9.19
C MET A 141 7.13 12.76 10.69
N SER A 142 7.85 13.52 11.52
CA SER A 142 7.80 13.37 12.99
C SER A 142 6.45 13.71 13.61
N LYS A 143 5.62 14.57 13.00
CA LYS A 143 4.30 14.94 13.53
C LYS A 143 3.19 13.90 13.24
N LYS A 144 3.49 12.85 12.48
CA LYS A 144 2.51 11.84 12.04
C LYS A 144 2.75 10.44 12.64
N SER A 145 3.74 10.32 13.51
CA SER A 145 3.96 9.14 14.37
C SER A 145 3.46 9.44 15.79
#